data_AF-A0A0G0IKG1-F1
#
_entry.id   AF-A0A0G0IKG1-F1
#
_cell.length_a   1.000
_cell.length_b   1.000
_cell.length_c   1.000
_cell.angle_alpha   90.00
_cell.angle_beta   90.00
_cell.angle_gamma   90.00
#
_symmetry.space_group_name_H-M   'P 1'
#
loop_
_entity.id
_entity.type
_entity.pdbx_description
1 polymer ?
#
loop_
_entity_poly.entity_id
_entity_poly.type
_entity_poly.pdbx_seq_one_letter_code
_entity_poly.pdbx_strand_id
1 'polypeptide(L)'
;MQDQNIKCHDCGNAVGQNEKRTEYDFGKQTYIKCELCHAKDPVLRNFQPTEVYSRVVGYIRPVSQWNLGKKSEYADRKEYAVS
;
A
#
# COMPACT_ATOMS: atom_id res chain seq x y z
N MET A 1 23.58 17.85 -4.68
CA MET A 1 22.34 17.43 -5.37
C MET A 1 22.23 15.93 -5.19
N GLN A 2 21.35 15.32 -4.39
CA GLN A 2 20.12 15.76 -3.74
C GLN A 2 20.08 15.15 -2.33
N ASP A 3 19.83 15.97 -1.31
CA ASP A 3 19.50 15.52 0.03
C ASP A 3 18.21 14.70 -0.03
N GLN A 4 18.31 13.39 0.12
CA GLN A 4 17.17 12.50 0.27
C GLN A 4 16.55 12.81 1.64
N ASN A 5 15.62 13.77 1.67
CA ASN A 5 14.87 14.19 2.86
C ASN A 5 13.91 13.07 3.28
N ILE A 6 14.45 12.02 3.91
CA ILE A 6 13.69 10.90 4.45
C ILE A 6 12.92 11.40 5.67
N LYS A 7 11.59 11.29 5.62
CA LYS A 7 10.70 11.78 6.68
C LYS A 7 10.03 10.62 7.41
N CYS A 8 9.82 10.83 8.71
CA CYS A 8 9.01 9.92 9.52
C CYS A 8 7.52 10.00 9.12
N HIS A 9 6.88 8.84 8.92
CA HIS A 9 5.48 8.66 8.57
C HIS A 9 4.53 9.24 9.61
N ASP A 10 4.89 9.19 10.89
CA ASP A 10 3.99 9.63 11.97
C ASP A 10 4.17 11.11 12.37
N CYS A 11 5.40 11.60 12.55
CA CYS A 11 5.64 13.00 12.95
C CYS A 11 6.03 13.95 11.80
N GLY A 12 6.40 13.44 10.62
CA GLY A 12 6.79 14.25 9.47
C GLY A 12 8.18 14.90 9.55
N ASN A 13 8.91 14.72 10.66
CA ASN A 13 10.27 15.25 10.81
C ASN A 13 11.26 14.54 9.86
N ALA A 14 12.24 15.30 9.37
CA ALA A 14 13.36 14.75 8.61
C ALA A 14 14.21 13.89 9.53
N VAL A 15 14.51 12.67 9.09
CA VAL A 15 15.37 11.73 9.80
C VAL A 15 16.74 11.79 9.14
N GLY A 16 17.74 12.23 9.90
CA GLY A 16 19.11 12.36 9.42
C GLY A 16 19.67 11.03 8.93
N GLN A 17 20.64 11.07 8.00
CA GLN A 17 21.26 9.85 7.44
C GLN A 17 21.91 8.94 8.50
N ASN A 18 22.32 9.50 9.64
CA ASN A 18 22.94 8.79 10.76
C ASN A 18 21.99 8.59 11.96
N GLU A 19 20.71 8.94 11.81
CA GLU A 19 19.71 8.75 12.87
C GLU A 19 19.05 7.37 12.75
N LYS A 20 18.77 6.77 13.91
CA LYS A 20 18.07 5.49 13.97
C LYS A 20 16.65 5.65 13.43
N ARG A 21 16.30 4.83 12.44
CA ARG A 21 15.00 4.82 11.77
C ARG A 21 14.53 3.40 11.53
N THR A 22 13.22 3.23 11.44
CA THR A 22 12.58 1.95 11.16
C THR A 22 11.85 2.04 9.83
N GLU A 23 12.06 1.06 8.94
CA GLU A 23 11.47 1.02 7.60
C GLU A 23 10.38 -0.06 7.52
N TYR A 24 9.34 0.18 6.74
CA TYR A 24 8.15 -0.67 6.60
C TYR A 24 7.79 -0.80 5.12
N ASP A 25 8.00 -1.98 4.55
CA ASP A 25 7.77 -2.25 3.12
C ASP A 25 6.38 -2.84 2.84
N PHE A 26 5.64 -2.22 1.91
CA PHE A 26 4.35 -2.68 1.39
C PHE A 26 4.41 -2.84 -0.12
N GLY A 27 5.15 -3.86 -0.57
CA GLY A 27 5.31 -4.22 -1.97
C GLY A 27 6.10 -3.17 -2.77
N LYS A 28 5.44 -2.07 -3.15
CA LYS A 28 6.03 -0.97 -3.95
C LYS A 28 6.40 0.27 -3.14
N GLN A 29 6.08 0.32 -1.84
CA GLN A 29 6.26 1.50 -1.01
C GLN A 29 6.97 1.16 0.29
N THR A 30 7.89 2.01 0.70
CA THR A 30 8.60 1.92 1.97
C THR A 30 8.22 3.13 2.82
N TYR A 31 7.56 2.87 3.95
CA TYR A 31 7.27 3.88 4.95
C TYR A 31 8.35 3.88 6.01
N ILE A 32 8.73 5.04 6.52
CA ILE A 32 9.84 5.16 7.45
C ILE A 32 9.33 5.84 8.72
N LYS A 33 9.66 5.35 9.91
CA LYS A 33 9.40 6.03 11.19
C LYS A 33 10.70 6.38 11.90
N CYS A 34 10.76 7.53 12.58
CA CYS A 34 11.89 7.88 13.44
C CYS A 34 11.86 7.05 14.73
N GLU A 35 12.99 6.94 15.43
CA GLU A 35 13.11 6.20 16.70
C GLU A 35 12.07 6.64 17.74
N LEU A 36 11.79 7.95 17.85
CA LEU A 36 10.83 8.47 18.83
C LEU A 36 9.38 8.12 18.48
N CYS A 37 8.99 8.18 17.22
CA CYS A 37 7.63 7.81 16.79
C CYS A 37 7.45 6.29 16.82
N HIS A 38 8.48 5.54 16.44
CA HIS A 38 8.48 4.09 16.57
C HIS A 38 8.41 3.66 18.05
N ALA A 39 9.11 4.35 18.96
CA ALA A 39 9.04 4.10 20.40
C ALA A 39 7.67 4.47 21.01
N LYS A 40 6.95 5.44 20.42
CA LYS A 40 5.59 5.83 20.85
C LYS A 40 4.51 4.91 20.31
N ASP A 41 4.55 4.61 19.01
CA ASP A 41 3.68 3.62 18.37
C ASP A 41 4.45 2.91 17.22
N PRO A 42 4.90 1.66 17.45
CA PRO A 42 5.60 0.92 16.42
C PRO A 42 4.66 0.45 15.29
N VAL A 43 3.34 0.61 15.39
CA VAL A 43 2.35 0.17 14.38
C VAL A 43 1.99 1.31 13.44
N LEU A 44 1.95 1.04 12.13
CA LEU A 44 1.35 1.95 11.14
C LEU A 44 -0.17 1.90 11.25
N ARG A 45 -0.76 2.44 12.32
CA ARG A 45 -2.22 2.44 12.53
C ARG A 45 -2.99 3.20 11.44
N ASN A 46 -2.31 4.15 10.81
CA ASN A 46 -2.83 4.92 9.69
C ASN A 46 -2.61 4.21 8.34
N PHE A 47 -2.30 2.91 8.34
CA PHE A 47 -2.16 2.10 7.13
C PHE A 47 -3.21 0.99 7.10
N GLN A 48 -4.03 0.96 6.05
CA GLN A 48 -4.90 -0.16 5.76
C GLN A 48 -4.85 -0.47 4.26
N PRO A 49 -4.45 -1.70 3.85
CA PRO A 49 -4.52 -2.08 2.45
C PRO A 49 -5.99 -2.19 2.04
N THR A 50 -6.34 -1.53 0.92
CA THR A 50 -7.72 -1.50 0.42
C THR A 50 -8.11 -2.83 -0.20
N GLU A 51 -9.18 -3.45 0.31
CA GLU A 51 -9.75 -4.66 -0.27
C GLU A 51 -10.64 -4.31 -1.47
N VAL A 52 -10.33 -4.89 -2.63
CA VAL A 52 -11.09 -4.67 -3.87
C VAL A 52 -12.00 -5.85 -4.12
N TYR A 53 -13.28 -5.57 -4.36
CA TYR A 53 -14.30 -6.57 -4.60
C TYR A 53 -14.89 -6.46 -6.01
N SER A 54 -15.29 -7.62 -6.53
CA SER A 54 -15.98 -7.79 -7.80
C SER A 54 -17.38 -8.32 -7.56
N ARG A 55 -18.35 -7.84 -8.35
CA ARG A 55 -19.74 -8.33 -8.31
C ARG A 55 -19.97 -9.32 -9.44
N VAL A 56 -20.40 -10.53 -9.09
CA VAL A 56 -20.74 -11.59 -10.05
C VAL A 56 -22.16 -12.08 -9.74
N VAL A 57 -23.12 -11.78 -10.61
CA VAL A 57 -24.54 -12.20 -10.48
C VAL A 57 -25.10 -11.91 -9.07
N GLY A 58 -24.85 -10.71 -8.55
CA GLY A 58 -25.33 -10.29 -7.23
C GLY A 58 -24.44 -10.69 -6.05
N TYR A 59 -23.51 -11.63 -6.21
CA TYR A 59 -22.55 -12.01 -5.19
C TYR A 59 -21.29 -11.12 -5.24
N ILE A 60 -20.82 -10.68 -4.06
CA ILE A 60 -19.62 -9.86 -3.91
C ILE A 60 -18.45 -10.79 -3.55
N ARG A 61 -17.38 -10.76 -4.35
CA ARG A 61 -16.17 -11.59 -4.13
C ARG A 61 -14.89 -10.73 -4.21
N PRO A 62 -13.95 -10.86 -3.27
CA PRO A 62 -12.66 -10.17 -3.36
C PRO A 62 -11.92 -10.53 -4.66
N VAL A 63 -11.38 -9.53 -5.34
CA VAL A 63 -10.57 -9.71 -6.56
C VAL A 63 -9.28 -10.47 -6.27
N SER A 64 -8.74 -10.30 -5.05
CA SER A 64 -7.62 -11.10 -4.55
C SER A 64 -7.90 -12.62 -4.54
N GLN A 65 -9.18 -13.03 -4.56
CA GLN A 65 -9.63 -14.43 -4.50
C GLN A 65 -10.15 -14.98 -5.84
N TRP A 66 -9.79 -14.36 -6.97
CA TRP A 66 -10.12 -14.92 -8.28
C TRP A 66 -9.31 -16.19 -8.56
N ASN A 67 -9.99 -17.25 -8.99
CA ASN A 67 -9.32 -18.45 -9.50
C ASN A 67 -8.67 -18.16 -10.87
N LEU A 68 -7.84 -19.09 -11.36
CA LEU A 68 -7.14 -18.93 -12.64
C LEU A 68 -8.11 -18.65 -13.79
N GLY A 69 -9.24 -19.37 -13.84
CA GLY A 69 -10.28 -19.16 -14.84
C GLY A 69 -10.84 -17.74 -14.83
N LYS A 70 -11.17 -17.18 -13.65
CA LYS A 70 -11.67 -15.80 -13.54
C LYS A 70 -10.63 -14.76 -13.90
N LYS A 71 -9.35 -15.01 -13.60
CA LYS A 71 -8.25 -14.14 -14.04
C LYS A 71 -8.11 -14.15 -15.57
N SER A 72 -8.16 -15.33 -16.20
CA SER A 72 -8.13 -15.45 -17.66
C SER A 72 -9.38 -14.84 -18.31
N GLU A 73 -10.58 -15.18 -17.82
CA GLU A 73 -11.85 -14.60 -18.28
C GLU A 73 -11.81 -13.07 -18.20
N TYR A 74 -11.24 -12.49 -17.13
CA TYR A 74 -11.10 -11.05 -17.00
C TYR A 74 -10.16 -10.45 -18.05
N ALA A 75 -9.05 -11.12 -18.35
CA ALA A 75 -8.12 -10.70 -19.40
C ALA A 75 -8.78 -10.71 -20.80
N ASP A 76 -9.73 -11.62 -21.03
CA ASP A 76 -10.47 -11.73 -22.30
C ASP A 76 -11.61 -10.70 -22.44
N ARG A 77 -11.97 -9.96 -21.37
CA ARG A 77 -13.06 -8.98 -21.42
C ARG A 77 -12.69 -7.80 -22.30
N LYS A 78 -13.67 -7.32 -23.07
CA LYS A 78 -13.58 -6.08 -23.84
C LYS A 78 -14.43 -5.01 -23.17
N GLU A 79 -13.80 -3.88 -22.88
CA GLU A 79 -14.50 -2.71 -22.37
C GLU A 79 -15.30 -2.04 -23.50
N TYR A 80 -16.46 -1.47 -23.16
CA TYR A 80 -17.24 -0.70 -24.12
C TYR A 80 -16.57 0.66 -24.33
N ALA A 81 -16.28 1.02 -25.58
CA ALA A 81 -15.78 2.35 -25.93
C ALA A 81 -16.97 3.33 -26.01
N VAL A 82 -16.97 4.35 -25.15
CA VAL A 82 -17.94 5.45 -25.23
C VAL A 82 -17.38 6.51 -26.19
N SER A 83 -18.09 6.75 -27.29
CA SER A 83 -17.78 7.81 -28.28
C SER A 83 -18.54 9.10 -27.98
#